data_AF-A0A978SQC7-F1
#
_entry.id   AF-A0A978SQC7-F1
#
_cell.length_a   1.000
_cell.length_b   1.000
_cell.length_c   1.000
_cell.angle_alpha   90.00
_cell.angle_beta   90.00
_cell.angle_gamma   90.00
#
_symmetry.space_group_name_H-M   'P 1'
#
loop_
_entity.id
_entity.type
_entity.pdbx_description
1 polymer ?
#
loop_
_entity_poly.entity_id
_entity_poly.type
_entity_poly.pdbx_seq_one_letter_code
_entity_poly.pdbx_strand_id
1 'polypeptide(L)' 'MEPTSYDLTVEQQFQMRLMEESARNMSQEQLADTLVQASRLIMLKDNVIRSLMKQVPIQSFGFEG' A
#
# COMPACT_ATOMS: atom_id res chain seq x y z
N MET A 1 -17.43 -7.93 1.92
CA MET A 1 -16.53 -6.85 2.37
C MET A 1 -16.27 -6.01 1.13
N GLU A 2 -16.76 -4.78 1.08
CA GLU A 2 -16.68 -3.96 -0.13
C GLU A 2 -15.21 -3.59 -0.42
N PRO A 3 -14.67 -3.88 -1.62
CA PRO A 3 -13.26 -3.71 -1.97
C PRO A 3 -12.80 -2.24 -2.11
N THR A 4 -13.69 -1.28 -1.80
CA THR A 4 -13.41 0.17 -1.83
C THR A 4 -13.03 0.75 -0.47
N SER A 5 -13.08 -0.07 0.59
CA SER A 5 -12.60 0.36 1.89
C SER A 5 -11.06 0.28 1.94
N TYR A 6 -10.42 1.38 2.36
CA TYR A 6 -9.00 1.43 2.69
C TYR A 6 -8.69 0.79 4.06
N ASP A 7 -9.69 0.17 4.70
CA ASP A 7 -9.50 -0.55 5.94
C ASP A 7 -8.70 -1.84 5.70
N LEU A 8 -7.86 -2.18 6.67
CA LEU A 8 -7.12 -3.44 6.65
C LEU A 8 -8.07 -4.62 6.84
N THR A 9 -7.89 -5.69 6.06
CA THR A 9 -8.56 -6.96 6.33
C THR A 9 -8.09 -7.56 7.66
N VAL A 10 -8.82 -8.53 8.21
CA VAL A 10 -8.43 -9.21 9.45
C VAL A 10 -7.04 -9.84 9.34
N GLU A 11 -6.73 -10.45 8.20
CA GLU A 11 -5.43 -11.05 7.91
C GLU A 11 -4.33 -9.99 7.85
N GLN A 12 -4.60 -8.85 7.22
CA GLN A 12 -3.65 -7.74 7.18
C GLN A 12 -3.41 -7.13 8.57
N GLN A 13 -4.44 -7.00 9.39
CA GLN A 13 -4.31 -6.59 10.79
C GLN A 13 -3.49 -7.59 11.61
N PHE A 14 -3.64 -8.90 11.35
CA PHE A 14 -2.80 -9.92 11.96
C PHE A 14 -1.34 -9.78 11.54
N GLN A 15 -1.06 -9.53 10.26
CA GLN A 15 0.30 -9.27 9.77
C GLN A 15 0.92 -8.02 10.41
N MET A 16 0.14 -6.96 10.64
CA MET A 16 0.62 -5.77 11.36
C MET A 16 1.11 -6.13 12.77
N ARG A 17 0.41 -7.02 13.49
CA ARG A 17 0.86 -7.46 14.83
C ARG A 17 2.17 -8.25 14.78
N LEU A 18 2.33 -9.14 13.78
CA LEU A 18 3.58 -9.87 13.58
C LEU A 18 4.74 -8.94 13.22
N MET A 19 4.49 -7.92 12.40
CA MET A 19 5.48 -6.90 12.06
C MET A 19 5.92 -6.13 13.30
N GLU A 20 5.00 -5.71 14.17
CA GLU A 20 5.33 -5.04 15.43
C GLU A 20 6.19 -5.90 16.35
N GLU A 21 5.86 -7.19 16.49
CA GLU A 21 6.64 -8.13 17.29
C GLU A 21 8.05 -8.33 16.70
N SER A 22 8.15 -8.45 15.38
CA SER A 22 9.43 -8.56 14.68
C SER A 22 10.30 -7.31 14.87
N ALA A 23 9.71 -6.12 14.74
CA ALA A 23 10.41 -4.85 14.88
C ALA A 23 11.00 -4.65 16.29
N ARG A 24 10.36 -5.17 17.34
CA ARG A 24 10.89 -5.12 18.71
C ARG A 24 12.20 -5.89 18.89
N ASN A 25 12.45 -6.88 18.04
CA ASN A 25 13.65 -7.71 18.09
C ASN A 25 14.74 -7.26 17.12
N MET A 26 14.52 -6.20 16.33
CA MET A 26 15.49 -5.67 15.38
C MET A 26 16.50 -4.75 16.05
N SER A 27 17.75 -4.78 15.59
CA SER A 27 18.73 -3.76 15.93
C SER A 27 18.36 -2.41 15.28
N GLN A 28 18.96 -1.32 15.78
CA GLN A 28 18.76 0.01 15.20
C GLN A 28 19.16 0.06 13.70
N GLU A 29 20.24 -0.61 13.32
CA GLU A 29 20.70 -0.69 11.94
C GLU A 29 19.69 -1.43 11.06
N GLN A 30 19.17 -2.56 11.53
CA GLN A 30 18.15 -3.33 10.82
C GLN A 30 16.85 -2.55 10.65
N LEU A 31 16.42 -1.80 11.68
CA LEU A 31 15.25 -0.93 11.59
C LEU A 31 15.45 0.18 10.57
N ALA A 32 16.62 0.83 10.56
CA ALA A 32 16.93 1.91 9.62
C ALA A 32 16.95 1.40 8.18
N ASP A 33 17.60 0.25 7.93
CA ASP A 33 17.63 -0.35 6.59
C ASP A 33 16.21 -0.77 6.13
N THR A 34 15.45 -1.42 7.02
CA THR A 34 14.06 -1.82 6.75
C THR A 34 13.20 -0.60 6.40
N LEU A 35 13.36 0.52 7.12
CA LEU A 35 12.61 1.76 6.85
C LEU A 35 12.94 2.35 5.48
N VAL A 36 14.21 2.33 5.08
CA VAL A 36 14.62 2.79 3.74
C VAL A 36 14.03 1.90 2.66
N GLN A 37 14.05 0.57 2.85
CA GLN A 37 13.44 -0.38 1.92
C GLN A 37 11.92 -0.20 1.81
N ALA A 38 11.22 -0.04 2.94
CA ALA A 38 9.78 0.21 2.97
C ALA A 38 9.42 1.52 2.25
N SER A 39 10.18 2.60 2.49
CA SER A 39 9.99 3.89 1.83
C SER A 39 10.11 3.79 0.31
N ARG A 40 11.10 3.02 -0.19
CA ARG A 40 11.26 2.73 -1.62
C ARG A 40 10.07 1.96 -2.18
N LEU A 41 9.59 0.94 -1.44
CA LEU A 41 8.44 0.15 -1.87
C LEU A 41 7.15 0.96 -1.95
N ILE A 42 6.95 1.94 -1.05
CA ILE A 42 5.81 2.87 -1.13
C ILE A 42 5.85 3.65 -2.44
N MET A 43 7.00 4.26 -2.78
CA MET A 43 7.15 5.01 -4.05
C MET A 43 6.89 4.14 -5.29
N LEU A 44 7.34 2.89 -5.27
CA LEU A 44 7.07 1.95 -6.36
C LEU A 44 5.59 1.60 -6.46
N LYS A 45 4.91 1.39 -5.32
CA LYS A 45 3.46 1.15 -5.29
C LYS A 45 2.67 2.35 -5.80
N ASP A 46 3.09 3.58 -5.50
CA ASP A 46 2.46 4.79 -6.05
C ASP A 46 2.56 4.85 -7.58
N ASN A 47 3.73 4.49 -8.13
CA ASN A 47 3.91 4.44 -9.58
C ASN A 47 3.03 3.36 -10.23
N VAL A 48 2.88 2.20 -9.60
CA VAL A 48 2.00 1.13 -10.06
C VAL A 48 0.54 1.58 -10.04
N ILE A 49 0.07 2.14 -8.91
CA ILE A 49 -1.30 2.67 -8.79
C ILE A 49 -1.56 3.73 -9.87
N ARG A 50 -0.64 4.69 -10.04
CA ARG A 50 -0.72 5.71 -11.09
C ARG A 50 -0.80 5.10 -12.48
N SER A 51 -0.01 4.08 -12.76
CA SER A 51 -0.03 3.40 -14.06
C SER A 51 -1.36 2.69 -14.31
N LEU A 52 -1.90 2.01 -13.30
CA LEU A 52 -3.20 1.32 -13.40
C LEU A 52 -4.34 2.33 -13.58
N MET A 53 -4.33 3.44 -12.85
CA MET A 53 -5.34 4.50 -13.01
C MET A 53 -5.35 5.09 -14.42
N LYS A 54 -4.19 5.25 -15.07
CA LYS A 54 -4.10 5.71 -16.46
C LYS A 54 -4.70 4.73 -17.48
N GLN A 55 -4.80 3.45 -17.13
CA GLN A 55 -5.38 2.41 -18.00
C GLN A 55 -6.90 2.32 -17.87
N VAL A 56 -7.49 2.92 -16.82
CA VAL A 56 -8.94 3.02 -16.69
C VAL A 56 -9.41 4.11 -17.66
N PRO A 57 -10.22 3.79 -18.69
CA PRO A 57 -10.81 4.81 -19.52
C PRO A 57 -11.70 5.67 -18.62
N ILE A 58 -11.40 6.98 -18.54
CA ILE A 58 -12.38 7.93 -18.06
C ILE A 58 -13.49 7.83 -19.11
N GLN A 59 -14.60 7.15 -18.79
CA GLN A 59 -15.81 7.28 -19.58
C GLN A 59 -16.10 8.77 -19.60
N SER A 60 -15.84 9.41 -20.74
CA SER A 60 -16.41 10.71 -21.04
C SER A 60 -17.90 10.48 -20.97
N PHE A 61 -18.52 10.88 -19.85
CA PHE A 61 -19.96 11.05 -19.79
C PHE A 61 -20.30 12.10 -20.83
N GLY A 62 -20.58 11.63 -22.05
CA GLY A 62 -21.18 12.42 -23.09
C GLY A 62 -22.51 12.87 -22.55
N PHE A 63 -22.60 14.15 -22.21
CA PHE A 63 -23.88 14.83 -22.18
C PHE A 63 -24.35 14.88 -23.63
N GLU A 64 -25.09 13.86 -24.07
CA GLU A 64 -25.99 14.00 -25.20
C GLU A 64 -27.14 14.89 -24.73
N GLY A 65 -27.07 16.16 -25.13
CA GLY A 65 -28.20 17.09 -25.08
C GLY A 65 -29.06 16.97 -26.34
#